data_AF-A0A916LY85-F1
#
_entry.id   AF-A0A916LY85-F1
#
_cell.length_a   1.000
_cell.length_b   1.000
_cell.length_c   1.000
_cell.angle_alpha   90.00
_cell.angle_beta   90.00
_cell.angle_gamma   90.00
#
_symmetry.space_group_name_H-M   'P 1'
#
loop_
_entity.id
_entity.type
_entity.pdbx_description
1 polymer ?
#
loop_
_entity_poly.entity_id
_entity_poly.type
_entity_poly.pdbx_seq_one_letter_code
_entity_poly.pdbx_strand_id
1 'polypeptide(L)'
;MKCNLKAWVSRWGGEIQHLWLIGTLFRAGRKTYARALYEFTYLFVWSVLPFFLGAITLYVISDQSDKNHFELALSTFRNGELLVFTISMLAPILYLVLHDPQQAEPFPHKLPVSTTVTLIAVTCAALFALIKANAVKDVDFVFQFSVALTLVALIFRYLALVYHHVRLPDVSELELRAPQEGFVKQYRKHLGEPEPQPVAQQATDFTDAFGNHLGGQQ
;
A
#
# COMPACT_ATOMS: atom_id res chain seq x y z
N MET A 1 -41.74 8.26 15.85
CA MET A 1 -41.52 7.12 14.93
C MET A 1 -40.01 6.87 14.83
N LYS A 2 -39.45 5.91 15.58
CA LYS A 2 -38.00 5.64 15.57
C LYS A 2 -37.72 4.60 14.49
N CYS A 3 -37.22 5.07 13.34
CA CYS A 3 -36.84 4.17 12.25
C CYS A 3 -35.67 3.31 12.72
N ASN A 4 -35.86 2.00 12.78
CA ASN A 4 -34.86 1.06 13.29
C ASN A 4 -33.80 0.82 12.20
N LEU A 5 -32.86 1.76 12.12
CA LEU A 5 -31.78 1.80 11.13
C LEU A 5 -30.98 0.48 11.10
N LYS A 6 -30.84 -0.20 12.25
CA LYS A 6 -30.16 -1.51 12.33
C LYS A 6 -30.88 -2.60 11.53
N ALA A 7 -32.21 -2.66 11.60
CA ALA A 7 -33.00 -3.66 10.86
C ALA A 7 -33.03 -3.38 9.35
N TRP A 8 -32.94 -2.10 8.97
CA TRP A 8 -32.84 -1.70 7.56
C TRP A 8 -31.45 -2.05 6.99
N VAL A 9 -30.38 -1.76 7.72
CA VAL A 9 -29.00 -2.12 7.32
C VAL A 9 -28.81 -3.63 7.26
N SER A 10 -29.41 -4.42 8.16
CA SER A 10 -29.29 -5.89 8.10
C SER A 10 -30.03 -6.50 6.90
N ARG A 11 -31.15 -5.90 6.47
CA ARG A 11 -31.95 -6.41 5.35
C ARG A 11 -31.31 -6.12 4.00
N TRP A 12 -30.74 -4.94 3.81
CA TRP A 12 -30.01 -4.58 2.59
C TRP A 12 -28.57 -5.08 2.57
N GLY A 13 -27.99 -5.36 3.74
CA GLY A 13 -26.63 -5.90 3.86
C GLY A 13 -26.43 -7.23 3.13
N GLY A 14 -27.45 -8.10 3.08
CA GLY A 14 -27.36 -9.38 2.37
C GLY A 14 -27.29 -9.26 0.85
N GLU A 15 -28.00 -8.31 0.24
CA GLU A 15 -27.97 -8.10 -1.21
C GLU A 15 -26.75 -7.28 -1.65
N ILE A 16 -26.32 -6.30 -0.85
CA ILE A 16 -25.13 -5.47 -1.14
C ILE A 16 -23.83 -6.28 -0.94
N GLN A 17 -23.86 -7.36 -0.15
CA GLN A 17 -22.75 -8.32 -0.08
C GLN A 17 -22.41 -8.96 -1.42
N HIS A 18 -23.35 -8.98 -2.38
CA HIS A 18 -23.10 -9.43 -3.75
C HIS A 18 -22.53 -8.34 -4.66
N LEU A 19 -22.38 -7.09 -4.22
CA LEU A 19 -21.60 -6.09 -4.96
C LEU A 19 -20.10 -6.33 -4.69
N TRP A 20 -19.47 -6.92 -5.70
CA TRP A 20 -18.17 -7.63 -5.70
C TRP A 20 -17.00 -6.90 -5.02
N LEU A 21 -16.96 -5.57 -5.12
CA LEU A 21 -15.93 -4.73 -4.50
C LEU A 21 -16.38 -4.06 -3.20
N ILE A 22 -17.67 -4.02 -2.92
CA ILE A 22 -18.19 -3.18 -1.84
C ILE A 22 -18.41 -4.01 -0.57
N GLY A 23 -18.81 -5.27 -0.71
CA GLY A 23 -19.09 -6.15 0.44
C GLY A 23 -17.89 -6.35 1.37
N THR A 24 -16.71 -6.60 0.81
CA THR A 24 -15.46 -6.78 1.57
C THR A 24 -14.90 -5.48 2.12
N LEU A 25 -15.12 -4.35 1.45
CA LEU A 25 -14.81 -3.02 1.98
C LEU A 25 -15.64 -2.72 3.25
N PHE A 26 -16.92 -3.09 3.30
CA PHE A 26 -17.72 -2.86 4.51
C PHE A 26 -17.28 -3.67 5.73
N ARG A 27 -16.57 -4.79 5.52
CA ARG A 27 -16.01 -5.60 6.61
C ARG A 27 -14.78 -4.94 7.25
N ALA A 28 -14.12 -4.02 6.54
CA ALA A 28 -12.95 -3.32 7.03
C ALA A 28 -13.32 -2.34 8.15
N GLY A 29 -12.59 -2.40 9.26
CA GLY A 29 -12.73 -1.43 10.35
C GLY A 29 -12.22 -0.04 9.94
N ARG A 30 -12.72 1.01 10.60
CA ARG A 30 -12.24 2.40 10.39
C ARG A 30 -10.72 2.54 10.56
N LYS A 31 -10.13 1.74 11.47
CA LYS A 31 -8.69 1.70 11.71
C LYS A 31 -7.92 1.23 10.46
N THR A 32 -8.44 0.24 9.75
CA THR A 32 -7.85 -0.30 8.51
C THR A 32 -7.84 0.76 7.41
N TYR A 33 -8.95 1.49 7.24
CA TYR A 33 -9.01 2.61 6.30
C TYR A 33 -8.02 3.72 6.63
N ALA A 34 -7.93 4.12 7.91
CA ALA A 34 -7.00 5.16 8.32
C ALA A 34 -5.54 4.74 8.10
N ARG A 35 -5.20 3.47 8.37
CA ARG A 35 -3.86 2.89 8.12
C ARG A 35 -3.55 2.87 6.64
N ALA A 36 -4.47 2.39 5.82
CA ALA A 36 -4.32 2.35 4.36
C ALA A 36 -4.21 3.77 3.78
N LEU A 37 -4.95 4.74 4.31
CA LEU A 37 -4.86 6.14 3.90
C LEU A 37 -3.49 6.74 4.25
N TYR A 38 -2.99 6.49 5.46
CA TYR A 38 -1.67 6.95 5.88
C TYR A 38 -0.57 6.38 4.97
N GLU A 39 -0.60 5.07 4.70
CA GLU A 39 0.34 4.43 3.79
C GLU A 39 0.20 4.96 2.36
N PHE A 40 -1.03 5.12 1.88
CA PHE A 40 -1.32 5.70 0.56
C PHE A 40 -0.74 7.11 0.43
N THR A 41 -0.97 7.98 1.41
CA THR A 41 -0.45 9.36 1.41
C THR A 41 1.07 9.36 1.42
N TYR A 42 1.71 8.51 2.24
CA TYR A 42 3.16 8.38 2.26
C TYR A 42 3.71 7.96 0.89
N LEU A 43 3.18 6.88 0.32
CA LEU A 43 3.59 6.39 -1.00
C LEU A 43 3.32 7.42 -2.11
N PHE A 44 2.19 8.14 -2.02
CA PHE A 44 1.84 9.19 -2.96
C PHE A 44 2.85 10.35 -2.91
N VAL A 45 3.18 10.85 -1.72
CA VAL A 45 4.19 11.93 -1.58
C VAL A 45 5.52 11.52 -2.21
N TRP A 46 6.01 10.31 -1.89
CA TRP A 46 7.26 9.80 -2.47
C TRP A 46 7.21 9.65 -3.99
N SER A 47 6.07 9.23 -4.52
CA SER A 47 5.90 9.05 -5.97
C SER A 47 5.85 10.35 -6.77
N VAL A 48 5.50 11.47 -6.13
CA VAL A 48 5.41 12.78 -6.79
C VAL A 48 6.77 13.48 -6.78
N LEU A 49 7.71 13.08 -5.93
CA LEU A 49 9.06 13.67 -5.86
C LEU A 49 9.81 13.70 -7.21
N PRO A 50 9.79 12.64 -8.06
CA PRO A 50 10.40 12.70 -9.38
C PRO A 50 9.85 13.82 -10.28
N PHE A 51 8.57 14.20 -10.12
CA PHE A 51 7.97 15.31 -10.88
C PHE A 51 8.48 16.66 -10.40
N PHE A 52 8.61 16.83 -9.08
CA PHE A 52 9.25 18.02 -8.54
C PHE A 52 10.70 18.14 -9.01
N LEU A 53 11.44 17.03 -9.02
CA LEU A 53 12.81 17.01 -9.54
C LEU A 53 12.86 17.34 -11.04
N GLY A 54 11.93 16.80 -11.84
CA GLY A 54 11.79 17.12 -13.26
C GLY A 54 11.46 18.58 -13.50
N ALA A 55 10.55 19.16 -12.71
CA ALA A 55 10.20 20.58 -12.79
C ALA A 55 11.37 21.48 -12.40
N ILE A 56 12.13 21.15 -11.35
CA ILE A 56 13.36 21.88 -10.97
C ILE A 56 14.40 21.79 -12.08
N THR A 57 14.58 20.60 -12.68
CA THR A 57 15.53 20.41 -13.78
C THR A 57 15.15 21.25 -15.01
N LEU A 58 13.86 21.26 -15.37
CA LEU A 58 13.34 22.11 -16.45
C LEU A 58 13.54 23.59 -16.12
N TYR A 59 13.30 24.01 -14.88
CA TYR A 59 13.51 25.38 -14.44
C TYR A 59 14.97 25.83 -14.60
N VAL A 60 15.94 24.97 -14.22
CA VAL A 60 17.38 25.26 -14.35
C VAL A 60 17.82 25.34 -15.81
N ILE A 61 17.21 24.55 -16.70
CA ILE A 61 17.57 24.50 -18.13
C ILE A 61 16.85 25.60 -18.93
N SER A 62 15.63 25.97 -18.54
CA SER A 62 14.86 26.98 -19.26
C SER A 62 15.32 28.37 -18.87
N ASP A 63 15.73 29.18 -19.85
CA ASP A 63 16.06 30.60 -19.68
C ASP A 63 14.83 31.49 -19.34
N GLN A 64 13.69 30.86 -19.03
CA GLN A 64 12.41 31.51 -18.73
C GLN A 64 12.21 31.63 -17.22
N SER A 65 12.98 32.53 -16.60
CA SER A 65 12.94 32.79 -15.15
C SER A 65 11.59 33.33 -14.64
N ASP A 66 10.70 33.79 -15.51
CA ASP A 66 9.47 34.51 -15.12
C ASP A 66 8.22 33.62 -14.97
N LYS A 67 8.32 32.31 -15.26
CA LYS A 67 7.15 31.42 -15.16
C LYS A 67 6.91 30.97 -13.72
N ASN A 68 5.66 31.03 -13.28
CA ASN A 68 5.23 30.46 -12.01
C ASN A 68 5.56 28.97 -11.96
N HIS A 69 6.11 28.49 -10.84
CA HIS A 69 6.48 27.07 -10.66
C HIS A 69 5.35 26.08 -10.97
N PHE A 70 4.10 26.49 -10.72
CA PHE A 70 2.91 25.70 -11.01
C PHE A 70 2.67 25.51 -12.52
N GLU A 71 2.89 26.54 -13.32
CA GLU A 71 2.77 26.45 -14.78
C GLU A 71 3.85 25.54 -15.36
N LEU A 72 5.05 25.58 -14.78
CA LEU A 72 6.14 24.69 -15.18
C LEU A 72 5.77 23.23 -14.90
N ALA A 73 5.27 22.92 -13.69
CA ALA A 73 4.79 21.59 -13.35
C ALA A 73 3.62 21.12 -14.25
N LEU A 74 2.68 22.03 -14.55
CA LEU A 74 1.57 21.72 -15.46
C LEU A 74 2.07 21.42 -16.88
N SER A 75 3.09 22.14 -17.35
CA SER A 75 3.71 21.93 -18.66
C SER A 75 4.39 20.55 -18.77
N THR A 76 5.05 20.10 -17.69
CA THR A 76 5.58 18.74 -17.56
C THR A 76 4.44 17.72 -17.68
N PHE A 77 3.36 17.88 -16.91
CA PHE A 77 2.23 16.93 -17.04
C PHE A 77 1.61 16.90 -18.44
N ARG A 78 1.56 18.02 -19.16
CA ARG A 78 1.09 18.09 -20.55
C ARG A 78 2.01 17.36 -21.55
N ASN A 79 3.29 17.17 -21.26
CA ASN A 79 4.24 16.44 -22.11
C ASN A 79 4.11 14.90 -22.03
N GLY A 80 3.06 14.41 -21.38
CA GLY A 80 2.74 12.99 -21.25
C GLY A 80 3.39 12.33 -20.02
N GLU A 81 4.13 13.08 -19.21
CA GLU A 81 4.72 12.54 -17.97
C GLU A 81 3.65 12.05 -16.98
N LEU A 82 2.43 12.61 -17.01
CA LEU A 82 1.29 12.14 -16.22
C LEU A 82 0.82 10.73 -16.60
N LEU A 83 0.96 10.33 -17.87
CA LEU A 83 0.62 8.97 -18.32
C LEU A 83 1.65 7.96 -17.77
N VAL A 84 2.93 8.32 -17.79
CA VAL A 84 4.00 7.50 -17.21
C VAL A 84 3.81 7.35 -15.70
N PHE A 85 3.42 8.42 -15.02
CA PHE A 85 3.03 8.38 -13.60
C PHE A 85 1.91 7.38 -13.34
N THR A 86 0.87 7.42 -14.18
CA THR A 86 -0.28 6.54 -14.03
C THR A 86 0.15 5.07 -14.17
N ILE A 87 1.00 4.75 -15.16
CA ILE A 87 1.52 3.39 -15.34
C ILE A 87 2.34 2.94 -14.12
N SER A 88 3.24 3.78 -13.61
CA SER A 88 4.07 3.43 -12.45
C SER A 88 3.23 3.24 -11.17
N MET A 89 2.11 3.98 -11.03
CA MET A 89 1.14 3.79 -9.96
C MET A 89 0.36 2.48 -10.05
N LEU A 90 0.05 2.03 -11.26
CA LEU A 90 -0.71 0.81 -11.51
C LEU A 90 0.13 -0.46 -11.32
N ALA A 91 1.44 -0.41 -11.56
CA ALA A 91 2.31 -1.59 -11.46
C ALA A 91 2.29 -2.27 -10.06
N PRO A 92 2.43 -1.54 -8.94
CA PRO A 92 2.26 -2.11 -7.61
C PRO A 92 0.86 -2.69 -7.35
N ILE A 93 -0.19 -2.18 -8.01
CA ILE A 93 -1.55 -2.72 -7.89
C ILE A 93 -1.61 -4.11 -8.52
N LEU A 94 -1.03 -4.26 -9.72
CA LEU A 94 -0.94 -5.57 -10.37
C LEU A 94 -0.20 -6.57 -9.50
N TYR A 95 0.90 -6.16 -8.86
CA TYR A 95 1.61 -7.02 -7.91
C TYR A 95 0.70 -7.46 -6.75
N LEU A 96 0.02 -6.53 -6.07
CA LEU A 96 -0.87 -6.84 -4.93
C LEU A 96 -2.07 -7.71 -5.32
N VAL A 97 -2.59 -7.53 -6.53
CA VAL A 97 -3.71 -8.31 -7.05
C VAL A 97 -3.26 -9.70 -7.50
N LEU A 98 -2.07 -9.81 -8.09
CA LEU A 98 -1.57 -11.06 -8.66
C LEU A 98 -0.82 -11.94 -7.66
N HIS A 99 -0.28 -11.37 -6.59
CA HIS A 99 0.45 -12.09 -5.57
C HIS A 99 -0.43 -12.34 -4.34
N ASP A 100 -0.77 -13.61 -4.12
CA ASP A 100 -1.53 -14.04 -2.95
C ASP A 100 -0.54 -14.68 -1.95
N PRO A 101 -0.26 -14.05 -0.79
CA PRO A 101 0.63 -14.64 0.20
C PRO A 101 -0.02 -15.89 0.81
N GLN A 102 0.80 -16.88 1.20
CA GLN A 102 0.35 -18.22 1.62
C GLN A 102 -0.66 -18.25 2.79
N GLN A 103 -0.73 -17.17 3.57
CA GLN A 103 -1.60 -17.05 4.75
C GLN A 103 -2.76 -16.07 4.59
N ALA A 104 -2.89 -15.41 3.43
CA ALA A 104 -3.98 -14.46 3.19
C ALA A 104 -5.12 -15.10 2.39
N GLU A 105 -6.36 -14.66 2.66
CA GLU A 105 -7.49 -14.94 1.79
C GLU A 105 -7.19 -14.46 0.37
N PRO A 106 -7.65 -15.11 -0.72
CA PRO A 106 -7.36 -14.69 -2.09
C PRO A 106 -7.93 -13.30 -2.44
N PHE A 107 -7.29 -12.57 -3.36
CA PHE A 107 -7.80 -11.25 -3.78
C PHE A 107 -9.16 -11.41 -4.50
N PRO A 108 -10.21 -10.68 -4.09
CA PRO A 108 -11.52 -10.80 -4.72
C PRO A 108 -11.47 -10.33 -6.18
N HIS A 109 -11.93 -11.17 -7.10
CA HIS A 109 -11.99 -10.84 -8.54
C HIS A 109 -10.66 -10.38 -9.14
N LYS A 110 -9.58 -11.05 -8.73
CA LYS A 110 -8.22 -10.88 -9.24
C LYS A 110 -8.14 -10.68 -10.75
N LEU A 111 -8.82 -11.55 -11.53
CA LEU A 111 -8.80 -11.49 -12.99
C LEU A 111 -9.41 -10.19 -13.54
N PRO A 112 -10.70 -9.85 -13.31
CA PRO A 112 -11.26 -8.58 -13.76
C PRO A 112 -10.45 -7.34 -13.37
N VAL A 113 -10.03 -7.23 -12.11
CA VAL A 113 -9.27 -6.07 -11.62
C VAL A 113 -7.92 -5.98 -12.32
N SER A 114 -7.18 -7.09 -12.43
CA SER A 114 -5.90 -7.12 -13.13
C SER A 114 -6.04 -6.79 -14.61
N THR A 115 -7.09 -7.28 -15.28
CA THR A 115 -7.38 -6.96 -16.69
C THR A 115 -7.70 -5.49 -16.86
N THR A 116 -8.57 -4.90 -16.02
CA THR A 116 -8.90 -3.47 -16.09
C THR A 116 -7.66 -2.60 -15.86
N VAL A 117 -6.87 -2.91 -14.83
CA VAL A 117 -5.62 -2.18 -14.55
C VAL A 117 -4.64 -2.29 -15.72
N THR A 118 -4.50 -3.49 -16.30
CA THR A 118 -3.63 -3.71 -17.47
C THR A 118 -4.12 -2.92 -18.69
N LEU A 119 -5.43 -2.91 -18.94
CA LEU A 119 -6.00 -2.11 -20.03
C LEU A 119 -5.73 -0.62 -19.85
N ILE A 120 -5.91 -0.08 -18.65
CA ILE A 120 -5.58 1.33 -18.35
C ILE A 120 -4.09 1.59 -18.62
N ALA A 121 -3.19 0.71 -18.16
CA ALA A 121 -1.76 0.85 -18.38
C ALA A 121 -1.39 0.83 -19.87
N VAL A 122 -1.96 -0.09 -20.65
CA VAL A 122 -1.77 -0.18 -22.11
C VAL A 122 -2.31 1.07 -22.81
N THR A 123 -3.49 1.57 -22.44
CA THR A 123 -4.04 2.83 -22.96
C THR A 123 -3.11 4.01 -22.65
N CYS A 124 -2.58 4.09 -21.42
CA CYS A 124 -1.63 5.15 -21.06
C CYS A 124 -0.34 5.06 -21.90
N ALA A 125 0.20 3.86 -22.10
CA ALA A 125 1.40 3.65 -22.89
C ALA A 125 1.19 4.01 -24.37
N ALA A 126 0.05 3.64 -24.95
CA ALA A 126 -0.32 3.98 -26.32
C ALA A 126 -0.46 5.49 -26.50
N LEU A 127 -1.16 6.17 -25.58
CA LEU A 127 -1.29 7.64 -25.61
C LEU A 127 0.06 8.33 -25.46
N PHE A 128 0.92 7.84 -24.56
CA PHE A 128 2.26 8.39 -24.38
C PHE A 128 3.10 8.27 -25.67
N ALA A 129 3.05 7.12 -26.34
CA ALA A 129 3.72 6.90 -27.61
C ALA A 129 3.18 7.86 -28.71
N LEU A 130 1.86 8.06 -28.78
CA LEU A 130 1.25 9.00 -29.72
C LEU A 130 1.67 10.46 -29.47
N ILE A 131 1.76 10.87 -28.19
CA ILE A 131 2.27 12.20 -27.81
C ILE A 131 3.71 12.35 -28.28
N LYS A 132 4.59 11.36 -28.01
CA LYS A 132 6.01 11.44 -28.41
C LYS A 132 6.21 11.39 -29.92
N ALA A 133 5.29 10.77 -30.66
CA ALA A 133 5.28 10.78 -32.12
C ALA A 133 4.72 12.08 -32.74
N ASN A 134 4.26 13.05 -31.93
CA ASN A 134 3.52 14.24 -32.38
C ASN A 134 2.31 13.90 -33.27
N ALA A 135 1.69 12.73 -33.06
CA ALA A 135 0.55 12.24 -33.85
C ALA A 135 -0.82 12.63 -33.25
N VAL A 136 -0.82 13.28 -32.08
CA VAL A 136 -2.03 13.71 -31.38
C VAL A 136 -2.54 15.02 -31.97
N LYS A 137 -3.79 15.04 -32.43
CA LYS A 137 -4.44 16.25 -32.96
C LYS A 137 -4.95 17.20 -31.86
N ASP A 138 -5.39 16.63 -30.73
CA ASP A 138 -5.97 17.38 -29.62
C ASP A 138 -5.24 17.03 -28.32
N VAL A 139 -4.26 17.86 -27.96
CA VAL A 139 -3.41 17.68 -26.77
C VAL A 139 -4.21 17.94 -25.49
N ASP A 140 -5.17 18.86 -25.51
CA ASP A 140 -5.99 19.20 -24.35
C ASP A 140 -6.92 18.04 -23.98
N PHE A 141 -7.52 17.38 -24.96
CA PHE A 141 -8.30 16.16 -24.74
C PHE A 141 -7.45 15.06 -24.09
N VAL A 142 -6.27 14.78 -24.64
CA VAL A 142 -5.38 13.73 -24.09
C VAL A 142 -4.95 14.08 -22.68
N PHE A 143 -4.67 15.35 -22.39
CA PHE A 143 -4.36 15.82 -21.05
C PHE A 143 -5.53 15.60 -20.08
N GLN A 144 -6.75 16.06 -20.41
CA GLN A 144 -7.94 15.86 -19.56
C GLN A 144 -8.22 14.36 -19.33
N PHE A 145 -8.09 13.55 -20.37
CA PHE A 145 -8.25 12.11 -20.28
C PHE A 145 -7.18 11.46 -19.38
N SER A 146 -5.93 11.91 -19.48
CA SER A 146 -4.84 11.44 -18.61
C SER A 146 -5.06 11.79 -17.13
N VAL A 147 -5.65 12.96 -16.84
CA VAL A 147 -6.05 13.35 -15.48
C VAL A 147 -7.14 12.41 -14.96
N ALA A 148 -8.17 12.12 -15.78
CA ALA A 148 -9.21 11.19 -15.41
C ALA A 148 -8.67 9.78 -15.12
N LEU A 149 -7.79 9.26 -15.98
CA LEU A 149 -7.14 7.96 -15.77
C LEU A 149 -6.26 7.95 -14.52
N THR A 150 -5.55 9.05 -14.22
CA THR A 150 -4.76 9.18 -12.99
C THR A 150 -5.66 9.10 -11.76
N LEU A 151 -6.79 9.82 -11.74
CA LEU A 151 -7.74 9.77 -10.62
C LEU A 151 -8.29 8.36 -10.41
N VAL A 152 -8.64 7.66 -11.51
CA VAL A 152 -9.08 6.26 -11.46
C VAL A 152 -7.98 5.36 -10.90
N ALA A 153 -6.74 5.51 -11.35
CA ALA A 153 -5.60 4.75 -10.84
C ALA A 153 -5.34 5.00 -9.35
N LEU A 154 -5.46 6.23 -8.87
CA LEU A 154 -5.34 6.57 -7.45
C LEU A 154 -6.44 5.92 -6.61
N ILE A 155 -7.69 5.90 -7.11
CA ILE A 155 -8.79 5.19 -6.45
C ILE A 155 -8.49 3.69 -6.38
N PHE A 156 -8.09 3.06 -7.50
CA PHE A 156 -7.71 1.64 -7.50
C PHE A 156 -6.55 1.37 -6.55
N ARG A 157 -5.55 2.26 -6.48
CA ARG A 157 -4.40 2.12 -5.60
C ARG A 157 -4.81 2.15 -4.14
N TYR A 158 -5.63 3.12 -3.76
CA TYR A 158 -6.17 3.22 -2.41
C TYR A 158 -7.00 1.98 -2.04
N LEU A 159 -7.91 1.56 -2.92
CA LEU A 159 -8.72 0.36 -2.71
C LEU A 159 -7.85 -0.89 -2.56
N ALA A 160 -6.84 -1.08 -3.41
CA ALA A 160 -5.93 -2.21 -3.35
C ALA A 160 -5.16 -2.25 -2.01
N LEU A 161 -4.75 -1.10 -1.48
CA LEU A 161 -4.12 -1.02 -0.16
C LEU A 161 -5.10 -1.37 0.97
N VAL A 162 -6.33 -0.84 0.93
CA VAL A 162 -7.36 -1.22 1.91
C VAL A 162 -7.56 -2.74 1.88
N TYR A 163 -7.70 -3.32 0.69
CA TYR A 163 -7.83 -4.77 0.52
C TYR A 163 -6.63 -5.54 1.04
N HIS A 164 -5.42 -5.07 0.78
CA HIS A 164 -4.20 -5.69 1.27
C HIS A 164 -4.20 -5.78 2.80
N HIS A 165 -4.55 -4.68 3.49
CA HIS A 165 -4.64 -4.66 4.95
C HIS A 165 -5.79 -5.47 5.53
N VAL A 166 -6.90 -5.63 4.80
CA VAL A 166 -8.01 -6.49 5.25
C VAL A 166 -7.64 -7.98 5.13
N ARG A 167 -6.88 -8.34 4.11
CA ARG A 167 -6.53 -9.74 3.79
C ARG A 167 -5.38 -10.27 4.63
N LEU A 168 -4.45 -9.40 5.02
CA LEU A 168 -3.32 -9.80 5.85
C LEU A 168 -3.76 -9.87 7.32
N PRO A 169 -3.51 -10.98 8.01
CA PRO A 169 -3.67 -11.00 9.46
C PRO A 169 -2.72 -9.98 10.08
N ASP A 170 -3.14 -9.33 11.18
CA ASP A 170 -2.24 -8.52 11.99
C ASP A 170 -1.16 -9.45 12.57
N VAL A 171 -0.02 -9.51 11.88
CA VAL A 171 1.11 -10.34 12.32
C VAL A 171 1.58 -9.80 13.66
N SER A 172 1.45 -10.61 14.70
CA SER A 172 1.91 -10.21 16.02
C SER A 172 3.44 -10.15 16.04
N GLU A 173 4.02 -9.29 16.88
CA GLU A 173 5.48 -9.24 17.06
C GLU A 173 6.06 -10.62 17.42
N LEU A 174 5.27 -11.42 18.14
CA LEU A 174 5.62 -12.78 18.55
C LEU A 174 5.77 -13.72 17.34
N GLU A 175 4.89 -13.61 16.35
CA GLU A 175 4.99 -14.40 15.10
C GLU A 175 6.20 -14.00 14.26
N LEU A 176 6.56 -12.71 14.23
CA LEU A 176 7.76 -12.24 13.53
C LEU A 176 9.05 -12.70 14.21
N ARG A 177 9.05 -12.86 15.53
CA ARG A 177 10.20 -13.35 16.31
C ARG A 177 10.33 -14.86 16.30
N ALA A 178 9.24 -15.61 16.09
CA ALA A 178 9.26 -17.08 16.15
C ALA A 178 10.34 -17.75 15.25
N PRO A 179 10.59 -17.31 14.00
CA PRO A 179 11.70 -17.86 13.20
C PRO A 179 13.08 -17.57 13.77
N GLN A 180 13.27 -16.39 14.37
CA GLN A 180 14.54 -16.02 15.02
C GLN A 180 14.78 -16.90 16.25
N GLU A 181 13.75 -17.10 17.07
CA GLU A 181 13.81 -18.01 18.21
C GLU A 181 14.09 -19.44 17.78
N GLY A 182 13.46 -19.90 16.69
CA GLY A 182 13.74 -21.21 16.08
C GLY A 182 15.18 -21.36 15.62
N PHE A 183 15.74 -20.35 14.96
CA PHE A 183 17.14 -20.33 14.54
C PHE A 183 18.10 -20.37 15.74
N VAL A 184 17.91 -19.49 16.73
CA VAL A 184 18.74 -19.44 17.95
C VAL A 184 18.70 -20.80 18.67
N LYS A 185 17.51 -21.40 18.77
CA LYS A 185 17.33 -22.73 19.36
C LYS A 185 18.12 -23.81 18.59
N GLN A 186 18.04 -23.82 17.27
CA GLN A 186 18.78 -24.77 16.43
C GLN A 186 20.29 -24.56 16.50
N TYR A 187 20.74 -23.31 16.57
CA TYR A 187 22.15 -22.95 16.68
C TYR A 187 22.74 -23.41 18.02
N ARG A 188 22.06 -23.16 19.14
CA ARG A 188 22.48 -23.65 20.47
C ARG A 188 22.58 -25.16 20.55
N LYS A 189 21.60 -25.86 19.95
CA LYS A 189 21.63 -27.32 19.84
C LYS A 189 22.88 -27.83 19.11
N HIS A 190 23.35 -27.11 18.11
CA HIS A 190 24.60 -27.44 17.40
C HIS A 190 25.86 -27.18 18.24
N LEU A 191 25.84 -26.19 19.12
CA LEU A 191 26.95 -25.87 20.02
C LEU A 191 27.00 -26.76 21.28
N GLY A 192 25.96 -27.58 21.52
CA GLY A 192 25.85 -28.38 22.74
C GLY A 192 25.54 -27.55 23.99
N GLU A 193 25.08 -26.31 23.82
CA GLU A 193 24.65 -25.48 24.94
C GLU A 193 23.31 -26.01 25.50
N PRO A 194 23.15 -26.05 26.84
CA PRO A 194 21.88 -26.43 27.44
C PRO A 194 20.76 -25.48 27.00
N GLU A 195 19.54 -26.01 26.82
CA GLU A 195 18.39 -25.17 26.48
C GLU A 195 18.21 -24.08 27.55
N PRO A 196 17.94 -22.82 27.14
CA PRO A 196 17.61 -21.78 28.11
C PRO A 196 16.38 -22.22 28.89
N GLN A 197 16.48 -22.18 30.22
CA GLN A 197 15.30 -22.39 31.06
C GLN A 197 14.23 -21.34 30.72
N PRO A 198 12.94 -21.70 30.73
CA PRO A 198 11.86 -20.76 30.46
C PRO A 198 12.03 -19.47 31.28
N VAL A 199 11.74 -18.32 30.66
CA VAL A 199 11.96 -16.98 31.25
C VAL A 199 11.37 -16.84 32.65
N ALA A 200 10.28 -17.56 32.94
CA ALA A 200 9.68 -17.62 34.28
C ALA A 200 10.62 -18.22 35.34
N GLN A 201 11.39 -19.26 34.99
CA GLN A 201 12.40 -19.87 35.86
C GLN A 201 13.65 -18.98 36.00
N GLN A 202 14.06 -18.28 34.93
CA GLN A 202 15.15 -17.31 35.03
C GLN A 202 14.82 -16.13 35.94
N ALA A 203 13.55 -15.68 35.95
CA ALA A 203 13.11 -14.60 36.84
C ALA A 203 13.14 -15.04 38.30
N THR A 204 12.69 -16.27 38.62
CA THR A 204 12.75 -16.81 39.98
C THR A 204 14.18 -17.08 40.43
N ASP A 205 15.02 -17.67 39.58
CA ASP A 205 16.43 -17.92 39.89
C ASP A 205 17.19 -16.62 40.10
N PHE A 206 16.88 -15.57 39.33
CA PHE A 206 17.49 -14.26 39.53
C PHE A 206 17.06 -13.64 40.86
N THR A 207 15.77 -13.69 41.22
CA THR A 207 15.30 -13.17 42.52
C THR A 207 15.88 -13.92 43.71
N ASP A 208 16.00 -15.25 43.61
CA ASP A 208 16.57 -16.09 44.67
C ASP A 208 18.07 -15.86 44.81
N ALA A 209 18.80 -15.74 43.69
CA ALA A 209 20.22 -15.40 43.70
C ALA A 209 20.48 -14.01 44.30
N PHE A 210 19.64 -13.02 43.97
CA PHE A 210 19.76 -11.67 44.51
C PHE A 210 19.46 -11.61 46.01
N GLY A 211 18.43 -12.36 46.47
CA GLY A 211 18.09 -12.46 47.89
C GLY A 211 19.21 -13.07 48.73
N ASN A 212 19.81 -14.16 48.24
CA ASN A 212 20.94 -14.81 48.92
C ASN A 212 22.19 -13.92 48.98
N HIS A 213 22.42 -13.07 47.98
CA HIS A 213 23.60 -12.20 47.97
C HIS A 213 23.50 -11.05 48.99
N LEU A 214 22.29 -10.54 49.26
CA LEU A 214 22.04 -9.49 50.25
C LEU A 214 21.99 -10.01 51.69
N GLY A 215 21.62 -11.29 51.90
CA GLY A 215 21.56 -11.91 53.23
C GLY A 215 22.92 -12.25 53.85
N GLY A 216 24.01 -12.23 53.08
CA GLY A 216 25.35 -12.61 53.54
C GLY A 216 26.24 -11.47 54.07
N GLN A 217 25.72 -10.25 54.18
CA GLN A 217 26.48 -9.06 54.66
C GLN A 217 26.05 -8.55 56.05
N GLN A 218 25.37 -9.37 56.86
CA GLN A 218 25.04 -9.04 58.25
C GLN A 218 25.98 -9.71 59.25
#